data_AF-A0A0S1XC32-F1
#
_entry.id   AF-A0A0S1XC32-F1
#
_cell.length_a   1.000
_cell.length_b   1.000
_cell.length_c   1.000
_cell.angle_alpha   90.00
_cell.angle_beta   90.00
_cell.angle_gamma   90.00
#
_symmetry.space_group_name_H-M   'P 1'
#
loop_
_entity.id
_entity.type
_entity.pdbx_description
1 polymer ?
#
loop_
_entity_poly.entity_id
_entity_poly.type
_entity_poly.pdbx_seq_one_letter_code
_entity_poly.pdbx_strand_id
1 'polypeptide(L)'
;MKLAVYLLFLQAFFLLYYYVSENSLIYLAFGLLNFILAWAILRGEKRAVKVTLVYKGVDLFFSILMLMSGVLSAGISALIDFAIIHDLIGLFGAGNKNN
;
A
#
# COMPACT_ATOMS: atom_id res chain seq x y z
N MET A 1 -8.97 -3.84 8.48
CA MET A 1 -7.94 -4.92 8.55
C MET A 1 -8.01 -5.85 7.35
N LYS A 2 -9.15 -6.49 7.03
CA LYS A 2 -9.22 -7.39 5.86
C LYS A 2 -8.97 -6.65 4.53
N LEU A 3 -9.51 -5.44 4.37
CA LEU A 3 -9.44 -4.69 3.10
C LEU A 3 -8.02 -4.20 2.79
N ALA A 4 -7.35 -3.52 3.73
CA ALA A 4 -5.97 -3.05 3.54
C ALA A 4 -4.98 -4.19 3.22
N VAL A 5 -5.08 -5.32 3.93
CA VAL A 5 -4.25 -6.50 3.67
C VAL A 5 -4.52 -7.06 2.28
N TYR A 6 -5.79 -7.15 1.88
CA TYR A 6 -6.16 -7.65 0.55
C TYR A 6 -5.63 -6.73 -0.57
N LEU A 7 -5.74 -5.42 -0.38
CA LEU A 7 -5.25 -4.41 -1.33
C LEU A 7 -3.72 -4.40 -1.44
N LEU A 8 -3.00 -4.54 -0.31
CA LEU A 8 -1.54 -4.71 -0.32
C LEU A 8 -1.11 -5.96 -1.07
N PHE A 9 -1.83 -7.07 -0.86
CA PHE A 9 -1.56 -8.33 -1.55
C PHE A 9 -1.85 -8.23 -3.06
N LEU A 10 -2.95 -7.56 -3.42
CA LEU A 10 -3.32 -7.29 -4.80
C LEU A 10 -2.28 -6.40 -5.49
N GLN A 11 -1.79 -5.36 -4.82
CA GLN A 11 -0.76 -4.47 -5.34
C GLN A 11 0.59 -5.18 -5.49
N ALA A 12 0.96 -6.06 -4.54
CA ALA A 12 2.11 -6.94 -4.67
C ALA A 12 2.01 -7.87 -5.89
N PHE A 13 0.81 -8.38 -6.18
CA PHE A 13 0.56 -9.22 -7.35
C PHE A 13 0.71 -8.45 -8.67
N PHE A 14 0.18 -7.22 -8.74
CA PHE A 14 0.40 -6.35 -9.89
C PHE A 14 1.87 -6.02 -10.10
N LEU A 15 2.61 -5.70 -9.04
CA LEU A 15 4.05 -5.43 -9.11
C LEU A 15 4.84 -6.66 -9.60
N LEU A 16 4.45 -7.86 -9.18
CA LEU A 16 5.04 -9.11 -9.66
C LEU A 16 4.75 -9.34 -11.15
N TYR A 17 3.53 -9.03 -11.60
CA TYR A 17 3.17 -9.09 -13.02
C TYR A 17 3.99 -8.09 -13.86
N TYR A 18 4.13 -6.86 -13.39
CA TYR A 18 4.97 -5.85 -14.03
C TYR A 18 6.45 -6.25 -14.06
N TYR A 19 6.96 -6.95 -13.04
CA TYR A 19 8.30 -7.51 -13.06
C TYR A 19 8.50 -8.50 -14.21
N VAL A 20 7.54 -9.39 -14.45
CA VAL A 20 7.64 -10.36 -15.56
C VAL A 20 7.64 -9.66 -16.92
N SER A 21 6.91 -8.54 -17.04
CA SER A 21 6.81 -7.77 -18.29
C SER A 21 8.02 -6.88 -18.56
N GLU A 22 8.54 -6.18 -17.54
CA GLU A 22 9.59 -5.15 -17.71
C GLU A 22 10.98 -5.61 -17.23
N ASN A 23 11.10 -6.79 -16.60
CA ASN A 23 12.34 -7.35 -16.04
C ASN A 23 13.11 -6.42 -15.09
N SER A 24 12.46 -5.41 -14.53
CA SER A 24 13.10 -4.46 -13.61
C SER A 24 13.01 -4.95 -12.16
N LEU A 25 14.16 -5.22 -11.56
CA LEU A 25 14.32 -5.66 -10.16
C LEU A 25 13.62 -4.73 -9.14
N ILE A 26 13.38 -3.48 -9.51
CA ILE A 26 12.68 -2.49 -8.68
C ILE A 26 11.27 -2.98 -8.36
N TYR A 27 10.50 -3.43 -9.35
CA TYR A 27 9.13 -3.90 -9.12
C TYR A 27 9.09 -5.14 -8.22
N LEU A 28 10.10 -6.01 -8.31
CA LEU A 28 10.21 -7.17 -7.43
C LEU A 28 10.44 -6.75 -5.98
N ALA A 29 11.38 -5.83 -5.74
CA ALA A 29 11.66 -5.32 -4.40
C ALA A 29 10.43 -4.66 -3.76
N PHE A 30 9.72 -3.82 -4.52
CA PHE A 30 8.49 -3.19 -4.05
C PHE A 30 7.34 -4.20 -3.85
N GLY A 31 7.23 -5.23 -4.72
CA GLY A 31 6.25 -6.30 -4.57
C GLY A 31 6.47 -7.12 -3.29
N LEU A 32 7.72 -7.52 -3.01
CA LEU A 32 8.08 -8.20 -1.78
C LEU A 32 7.83 -7.33 -0.55
N LEU A 33 8.14 -6.03 -0.62
CA LEU A 33 7.92 -5.10 0.49
C LEU A 33 6.43 -4.97 0.83
N ASN A 34 5.56 -4.87 -0.18
CA ASN A 34 4.09 -4.89 0.03
C ASN A 34 3.61 -6.22 0.64
N PHE A 35 4.20 -7.34 0.23
CA PHE A 35 3.88 -8.66 0.78
C PHE A 35 4.28 -8.80 2.26
N ILE A 36 5.48 -8.34 2.61
CA ILE A 36 5.97 -8.34 4.00
C ILE A 36 5.11 -7.44 4.88
N LEU A 37 4.72 -6.26 4.40
CA LEU A 37 3.83 -5.35 5.13
C LEU A 37 2.44 -5.96 5.35
N ALA A 38 1.86 -6.59 4.32
CA ALA A 38 0.59 -7.30 4.44
C ALA A 38 0.66 -8.41 5.49
N TRP A 39 1.74 -9.21 5.48
CA TRP A 39 1.98 -10.28 6.46
C TRP A 39 2.19 -9.74 7.88
N ALA A 40 2.93 -8.64 8.03
CA ALA A 40 3.18 -8.02 9.32
C ALA A 40 1.90 -7.40 9.91
N ILE A 41 1.02 -6.83 9.08
CA ILE A 41 -0.31 -6.37 9.51
C ILE A 41 -1.18 -7.56 9.92
N LEU A 42 -1.14 -8.68 9.20
CA LEU A 42 -1.87 -9.91 9.57
C LEU A 42 -1.45 -10.46 10.94
N ARG A 43 -0.18 -10.30 11.31
CA ARG A 43 0.33 -10.67 12.65
C ARG A 43 -0.09 -9.72 13.77
N GLY A 44 -0.81 -8.64 13.47
CA GLY A 44 -1.31 -7.70 14.46
C GLY A 44 -0.26 -6.71 15.00
N GLU A 45 0.88 -6.57 14.33
CA GLU A 45 1.95 -5.68 14.74
C GLU A 45 1.56 -4.21 14.55
N LYS A 46 1.30 -3.49 15.66
CA LYS A 46 0.95 -2.05 15.62
C LYS A 46 2.06 -1.20 14.96
N ARG A 47 3.32 -1.64 15.04
CA ARG A 47 4.45 -0.99 14.35
C ARG A 47 4.35 -1.14 12.84
N ALA A 48 3.96 -2.31 12.34
CA ALA A 48 3.81 -2.57 10.91
C ALA A 48 2.72 -1.68 10.28
N VAL A 49 1.64 -1.42 11.02
CA VAL A 49 0.57 -0.49 10.59
C VAL A 49 1.12 0.93 10.39
N LYS A 50 1.90 1.46 11.35
CA LYS A 50 2.51 2.79 11.21
C LYS A 50 3.47 2.88 10.02
N VAL A 51 4.33 1.86 9.84
CA VAL A 51 5.26 1.81 8.72
C VAL A 51 4.51 1.76 7.39
N THR A 52 3.46 0.93 7.30
CA THR A 52 2.60 0.84 6.11
C THR A 52 1.92 2.17 5.81
N LEU A 53 1.44 2.88 6.83
CA LEU A 53 0.78 4.17 6.67
C LEU A 53 1.73 5.22 6.07
N VAL A 54 2.95 5.31 6.59
CA VAL A 54 3.97 6.24 6.07
C VAL A 54 4.37 5.86 4.66
N TYR A 55 4.65 4.58 4.43
CA TYR A 55 5.02 4.06 3.12
C TYR A 55 3.93 4.34 2.06
N LYS A 56 2.66 4.00 2.37
CA LYS A 56 1.53 4.26 1.48
C LYS A 56 1.22 5.73 1.30
N GLY A 57 1.43 6.55 2.33
CA GLY A 57 1.28 8.01 2.22
C GLY A 57 2.29 8.62 1.23
N VAL A 58 3.52 8.10 1.21
CA VAL A 58 4.54 8.51 0.25
C VAL A 58 4.21 7.99 -1.16
N ASP A 59 3.79 6.73 -1.30
CA ASP A 59 3.35 6.16 -2.58
C ASP A 59 2.15 6.93 -3.17
N LEU A 60 1.19 7.31 -2.33
CA LEU A 60 0.05 8.16 -2.71
C LEU A 60 0.52 9.50 -3.24
N PHE A 61 1.46 10.16 -2.54
CA PHE A 61 2.00 11.44 -2.95
C PHE A 61 2.67 11.36 -4.33
N PHE A 62 3.51 10.35 -4.56
CA PHE A 62 4.13 10.12 -5.87
C PHE A 62 3.10 9.78 -6.95
N SER A 63 2.11 8.95 -6.63
CA SER A 63 1.04 8.59 -7.56
C SER A 63 0.23 9.81 -7.99
N ILE A 64 -0.03 10.76 -7.08
CA ILE A 64 -0.68 12.05 -7.41
C ILE A 64 0.22 12.90 -8.30
N LEU A 65 1.53 12.99 -8.03
CA LEU A 65 2.46 13.71 -8.89
C LEU A 65 2.52 13.12 -10.31
N MET A 66 2.53 11.78 -10.43
CA MET A 66 2.46 11.08 -11.71
C MET A 66 1.12 11.30 -12.42
N LEU A 67 0.01 11.34 -11.67
CA LEU A 67 -1.29 11.67 -12.22
C LEU A 67 -1.30 13.10 -12.79
N MET A 68 -0.72 14.05 -12.06
CA MET A 68 -0.53 15.44 -12.52
C MET A 68 0.39 15.52 -13.74
N SER A 69 1.36 14.60 -13.89
CA SER A 69 2.21 14.51 -15.08
C SER A 69 1.54 13.80 -16.27
N GLY A 70 0.26 13.43 -16.17
CA GLY A 70 -0.52 12.83 -17.25
C GLY A 70 -0.57 11.30 -17.26
N VAL A 71 -0.01 10.63 -16.26
CA VAL A 71 -0.05 9.16 -16.16
C VAL A 71 -1.36 8.72 -15.51
N LEU A 72 -2.38 8.47 -16.33
CA LEU A 72 -3.71 8.06 -15.88
C LEU A 72 -3.71 6.77 -15.04
N SER A 73 -2.82 5.82 -15.34
CA SER A 73 -2.68 4.58 -14.56
C SER A 73 -2.25 4.84 -13.12
N ALA A 74 -1.54 5.94 -12.84
CA ALA A 74 -1.17 6.34 -11.49
C ALA A 74 -2.40 6.75 -10.64
N GLY A 75 -3.52 7.12 -11.27
CA GLY A 75 -4.78 7.40 -10.57
C GLY A 75 -5.37 6.15 -9.92
N ILE A 76 -5.18 4.97 -10.53
CA ILE A 76 -5.60 3.69 -9.95
C ILE A 76 -4.76 3.38 -8.71
N SER A 77 -3.43 3.55 -8.81
CA SER A 77 -2.52 3.40 -7.66
C SER A 77 -2.88 4.35 -6.53
N ALA A 78 -3.14 5.63 -6.85
CA ALA A 78 -3.54 6.62 -5.86
C ALA A 78 -4.86 6.25 -5.14
N LEU A 79 -5.86 5.74 -5.86
CA LEU A 79 -7.11 5.28 -5.26
C LEU A 79 -6.90 4.08 -4.33
N ILE A 80 -6.06 3.12 -4.74
CA ILE A 80 -5.72 1.95 -3.92
C ILE A 80 -4.99 2.38 -2.66
N ASP A 81 -3.96 3.22 -2.80
CA ASP A 81 -3.17 3.71 -1.67
C ASP A 81 -4.05 4.54 -0.70
N PHE A 82 -4.95 5.37 -1.24
CA PHE A 82 -5.91 6.12 -0.43
C PHE A 82 -6.85 5.21 0.34
N ALA A 83 -7.40 4.17 -0.30
CA ALA A 83 -8.26 3.19 0.36
C ALA A 83 -7.54 2.41 1.46
N ILE A 84 -6.27 2.03 1.24
CA ILE A 84 -5.42 1.39 2.25
C ILE A 84 -5.21 2.33 3.43
N ILE A 85 -4.82 3.57 3.18
CA ILE A 85 -4.61 4.59 4.23
C ILE A 85 -5.90 4.83 5.01
N HIS A 86 -7.03 4.97 4.33
CA HIS A 86 -8.33 5.19 4.96
C HIS A 86 -8.73 4.03 5.89
N ASP A 87 -8.57 2.77 5.46
CA ASP A 87 -8.85 1.59 6.33
C ASP A 87 -7.87 1.52 7.52
N LEU A 88 -6.60 1.89 7.33
CA LEU A 88 -5.60 1.88 8.40
C LEU A 88 -5.80 3.03 9.41
N ILE A 89 -6.17 4.23 8.96
CA ILE A 89 -6.48 5.39 9.82
C ILE A 89 -7.75 5.15 10.62
N GLY A 90 -8.81 4.61 9.99
CA GLY A 90 -10.05 4.26 10.69
C GLY A 90 -9.80 3.31 11.87
N LEU A 91 -8.81 2.41 11.72
CA LEU A 91 -8.36 1.51 12.78
C LEU A 91 -7.53 2.19 13.88
N PHE A 92 -6.60 3.08 13.50
CA PHE A 92 -5.79 3.83 14.47
C PHE A 92 -6.64 4.82 15.29
N GLY A 93 -7.64 5.45 14.67
CA GLY A 93 -8.57 6.37 15.33
C GLY A 93 -9.57 5.66 16.24
N ALA A 94 -10.05 4.46 15.88
CA ALA A 94 -10.94 3.66 16.73
C ALA A 94 -10.24 3.05 17.94
N GLY A 95 -8.92 2.79 17.86
CA GLY A 95 -8.12 2.27 18.96
C GLY A 95 -7.88 3.22 20.13
N ASN A 96 -8.31 4.49 20.03
CA ASN A 96 -8.18 5.50 21.10
C ASN A 96 -9.50 5.76 21.86
N LYS A 97 -10.55 4.96 21.64
CA LYS A 97 -11.86 5.14 22.31
C LYS A 97 -12.15 4.19 23.48
N ASN A 98 -11.22 3.30 23.82
CA ASN A 98 -11.31 2.47 25.02
C ASN A 98 -9.98 2.55 25.80
N ASN A 99 -9.80 3.63 26.55
CA ASN A 99 -9.00 3.67 27.77
C ASN A 99 -9.72 4.60 28.74
#